data_AF-A0A945SD86-F1
#
_entry.id   AF-A0A945SD86-F1
#
_cell.length_a   1.000
_cell.length_b   1.000
_cell.length_c   1.000
_cell.angle_alpha   90.00
_cell.angle_beta   90.00
_cell.angle_gamma   90.00
#
_symmetry.space_group_name_H-M   'P 1'
#
loop_
_entity.id
_entity.type
_entity.pdbx_description
1 polymer ?
#
loop_
_entity_poly.entity_id
_entity_poly.type
_entity_poly.pdbx_seq_one_letter_code
_entity_poly.pdbx_strand_id
1 'polypeptide(L)'
;MRTTMAVGLALTIGLLAVGCRQQKVASSSMSDEQQTALNTGLAELEATLKDRSPFIFARLAPAATDEELAALRAGLEGVQVQCLELWYQWHNGCSGHTTDILPLGRMLSISEALQDRRMIQGIPLVDAKRKRALKILEDGAGDGFFLDVASPTPRVFYHMLEDPFPRDYGSLQQLVTFINDVHVAGLASEKESGMVVFDLARYQELEVNYLRKIGSP
;
A
#
# COMPACT_ATOMS: atom_id res chain seq x y z
N MET A 1 -36.43 41.02 60.31
CA MET A 1 -35.11 40.42 60.01
C MET A 1 -35.32 39.35 58.94
N ARG A 2 -34.45 39.35 57.93
CA ARG A 2 -34.64 38.70 56.63
C ARG A 2 -34.42 37.18 56.70
N THR A 3 -35.34 36.45 56.09
CA THR A 3 -35.24 35.06 55.65
C THR A 3 -34.23 34.93 54.51
N THR A 4 -33.39 33.90 54.54
CA THR A 4 -32.48 33.53 53.44
C THR A 4 -32.79 32.10 53.05
N MET A 5 -33.41 31.92 51.88
CA MET A 5 -33.50 30.61 51.21
C MET A 5 -32.35 30.51 50.22
N ALA A 6 -31.58 29.43 50.31
CA ALA A 6 -30.59 29.04 49.32
C ALA A 6 -31.26 28.15 48.26
N VAL A 7 -31.24 28.59 47.00
CA VAL A 7 -31.66 27.81 45.84
C VAL A 7 -30.43 27.07 45.32
N GLY A 8 -30.41 25.75 45.46
CA GLY A 8 -29.40 24.87 44.86
C GLY A 8 -29.79 24.53 43.42
N LEU A 9 -29.00 25.01 42.45
CA LEU A 9 -29.14 24.69 41.04
C LEU A 9 -28.29 23.44 40.74
N ALA A 10 -28.94 22.29 40.52
CA ALA A 10 -28.28 21.07 40.06
C ALA A 10 -28.16 21.11 38.53
N LEU A 11 -26.93 21.26 38.03
CA LEU A 11 -26.63 21.18 36.60
C LEU A 11 -26.33 19.71 36.23
N THR A 12 -27.31 19.02 35.65
CA THR A 12 -27.10 17.71 35.02
C THR A 12 -26.44 17.89 33.66
N ILE A 13 -25.15 17.59 33.57
CA ILE A 13 -24.43 17.47 32.29
C ILE A 13 -24.78 16.10 31.71
N GLY A 14 -25.65 16.09 30.69
CA GLY A 14 -25.92 14.91 29.88
C GLY A 14 -24.74 14.62 28.96
N LEU A 15 -23.98 13.56 29.24
CA LEU A 15 -23.06 12.97 28.27
C LEU A 15 -23.88 12.36 27.13
N LEU A 16 -23.91 13.03 25.98
CA LEU A 16 -24.27 12.41 24.72
C LEU A 16 -23.13 11.46 24.32
N ALA A 17 -23.28 10.18 24.68
CA ALA A 17 -22.49 9.11 24.10
C ALA A 17 -22.88 8.99 22.62
N VAL A 18 -22.21 9.75 21.76
CA VAL A 18 -22.19 9.49 20.32
C VAL A 18 -21.48 8.16 20.16
N GLY A 19 -22.26 7.09 20.07
CA GLY A 19 -21.76 5.77 19.72
C GLY A 19 -21.17 5.87 18.32
N CYS A 20 -19.85 6.06 18.23
CA CYS A 20 -19.09 5.77 17.02
C CYS A 20 -19.30 4.28 16.73
N ARG A 21 -20.29 3.98 15.90
CA ARG A 21 -20.51 2.66 15.34
C ARG A 21 -19.31 2.40 14.43
N GLN A 22 -18.23 1.84 14.98
CA GLN A 22 -17.12 1.32 14.20
C GLN A 22 -17.71 0.24 13.30
N GLN A 23 -17.89 0.60 12.03
CA GLN A 23 -18.32 -0.34 11.01
C GLN A 23 -17.16 -1.32 10.85
N LYS A 24 -17.29 -2.49 11.47
CA LYS A 24 -16.27 -3.54 11.46
C LYS A 24 -16.04 -3.93 10.01
N VAL A 25 -14.98 -3.40 9.41
CA VAL A 25 -14.56 -3.77 8.06
C VAL A 25 -14.17 -5.24 8.11
N ALA A 26 -14.77 -6.04 7.24
CA ALA A 26 -14.50 -7.47 7.19
C ALA A 26 -13.07 -7.72 6.71
N SER A 27 -12.39 -8.68 7.32
CA SER A 27 -11.12 -9.20 6.81
C SER A 27 -11.29 -9.63 5.36
N SER A 28 -10.32 -9.30 4.50
CA SER A 28 -10.30 -9.82 3.13
C SER A 28 -9.67 -11.19 3.15
N SER A 29 -10.38 -12.17 2.59
CA SER A 29 -9.90 -13.53 2.38
C SER A 29 -9.69 -13.76 0.88
N MET A 30 -8.65 -14.50 0.54
CA MET A 30 -8.37 -14.96 -0.81
C MET A 30 -8.84 -16.40 -0.96
N SER A 31 -9.29 -16.79 -2.16
CA SER A 31 -9.43 -18.21 -2.47
C SER A 31 -8.05 -18.87 -2.58
N ASP A 32 -8.00 -20.19 -2.42
CA ASP A 32 -6.75 -20.97 -2.59
C ASP A 32 -6.12 -20.75 -3.97
N GLU A 33 -6.95 -20.61 -5.01
CA GLU A 33 -6.52 -20.29 -6.38
C GLU A 33 -5.85 -18.91 -6.45
N GLN A 34 -6.46 -17.89 -5.84
CA GLN A 34 -5.90 -16.54 -5.81
C GLN A 34 -4.59 -16.48 -5.02
N GLN A 35 -4.52 -17.18 -3.89
CA GLN A 35 -3.30 -17.27 -3.08
C GLN A 35 -2.18 -17.99 -3.85
N THR A 36 -2.50 -19.09 -4.52
CA THR A 36 -1.55 -19.83 -5.36
C THR A 36 -1.04 -18.95 -6.51
N ALA A 37 -1.94 -18.25 -7.21
CA ALA A 37 -1.57 -17.37 -8.31
C ALA A 37 -0.64 -16.22 -7.86
N LEU A 38 -0.92 -15.60 -6.70
CA LEU A 38 -0.06 -14.56 -6.15
C LEU A 38 1.32 -15.11 -5.76
N ASN A 39 1.39 -16.25 -5.07
CA ASN A 39 2.65 -16.88 -4.69
C ASN A 39 3.50 -17.27 -5.91
N THR A 40 2.87 -17.82 -6.95
CA THR A 40 3.57 -18.11 -8.22
C THR A 40 4.12 -16.83 -8.84
N GLY A 41 3.32 -15.77 -8.92
CA GLY A 41 3.77 -14.50 -9.48
C GLY A 41 4.92 -13.86 -8.69
N LEU A 42 4.90 -13.95 -7.36
CA LEU A 42 5.99 -13.46 -6.51
C LEU A 42 7.28 -14.26 -6.71
N ALA A 43 7.18 -15.58 -6.83
CA ALA A 43 8.32 -16.44 -7.11
C ALA A 43 8.92 -16.19 -8.51
N GLU A 44 8.07 -15.98 -9.52
CA GLU A 44 8.50 -15.59 -10.87
C GLU A 44 9.19 -14.23 -10.88
N LEU A 45 8.60 -13.24 -10.21
CA LEU A 45 9.21 -11.92 -10.06
C LEU A 45 10.57 -12.00 -9.37
N GLU A 46 10.69 -12.76 -8.29
CA GLU A 46 11.96 -12.97 -7.61
C GLU A 46 13.03 -13.57 -8.52
N ALA A 47 12.68 -14.60 -9.30
CA ALA A 47 13.58 -15.21 -10.27
C ALA A 47 14.02 -14.20 -11.35
N THR A 48 13.08 -13.40 -11.86
CA THR A 48 13.37 -12.33 -12.84
C THR A 48 14.29 -11.27 -12.25
N LEU A 49 14.06 -10.80 -11.02
CA LEU A 49 14.90 -9.80 -10.38
C LEU A 49 16.32 -10.34 -10.14
N LYS A 50 16.46 -11.59 -9.69
CA LYS A 50 17.78 -12.24 -9.52
C LYS A 50 18.60 -12.28 -10.83
N ASP A 51 17.94 -12.56 -11.95
CA ASP A 51 18.58 -12.69 -13.26
C ASP A 51 18.84 -11.33 -13.92
N ARG A 52 17.84 -10.45 -13.92
CA ARG A 52 17.81 -9.25 -14.78
C ARG A 52 17.96 -7.93 -14.04
N SER A 53 17.74 -7.92 -12.73
CA SER A 53 17.88 -6.71 -11.91
C SER A 53 18.52 -7.06 -10.56
N PRO A 54 19.73 -7.64 -10.58
CA PRO A 54 20.38 -8.17 -9.39
C PRO A 54 20.69 -7.09 -8.35
N PHE A 55 20.88 -5.83 -8.76
CA PHE A 55 21.05 -4.73 -7.80
C PHE A 55 19.75 -4.46 -7.04
N ILE A 56 18.59 -4.45 -7.71
CA ILE A 56 17.29 -4.34 -7.03
C ILE A 56 17.09 -5.52 -6.09
N PHE A 57 17.32 -6.75 -6.57
CA PHE A 57 17.16 -7.96 -5.78
C PHE A 57 18.02 -7.94 -4.50
N ALA A 58 19.29 -7.54 -4.61
CA ALA A 58 20.21 -7.45 -3.48
C ALA A 58 19.79 -6.43 -2.40
N ARG A 59 18.81 -5.57 -2.71
CA ARG A 59 18.33 -4.51 -1.81
C ARG A 59 16.97 -4.81 -1.19
N LEU A 60 16.28 -5.84 -1.65
CA LEU A 60 15.05 -6.30 -1.02
C LEU A 60 15.33 -6.71 0.42
N ALA A 61 14.53 -6.20 1.34
CA ALA A 61 14.62 -6.58 2.75
C ALA A 61 14.16 -8.03 2.93
N PRO A 62 14.61 -8.74 3.97
CA PRO A 62 14.05 -10.05 4.31
C PRO A 62 12.52 -10.03 4.46
N ALA A 63 11.91 -11.20 4.38
CA ALA A 63 10.50 -11.40 4.69
C ALA A 63 10.15 -10.85 6.08
N ALA A 64 8.93 -10.31 6.22
CA ALA A 64 8.42 -9.82 7.48
C ALA A 64 8.33 -10.94 8.53
N THR A 65 8.73 -10.61 9.75
CA THR A 65 8.58 -11.44 10.95
C THR A 65 7.12 -11.51 11.41
N ASP A 66 6.80 -12.49 12.26
CA ASP A 66 5.47 -12.60 12.86
C ASP A 66 5.13 -11.36 13.72
N GLU A 67 6.10 -10.77 14.40
CA GLU A 67 5.90 -9.53 15.15
C GLU A 67 5.54 -8.34 14.23
N GLU A 68 6.19 -8.23 13.07
CA GLU A 68 5.89 -7.17 12.10
C GLU A 68 4.51 -7.37 11.45
N LEU A 69 4.12 -8.60 11.13
CA LEU A 69 2.78 -8.91 10.63
C LEU A 69 1.71 -8.65 11.71
N ALA A 70 2.00 -8.93 12.98
CA ALA A 70 1.12 -8.55 14.08
C ALA A 70 0.98 -7.03 14.20
N ALA A 71 2.07 -6.27 14.02
CA ALA A 71 2.05 -4.82 14.01
C ALA A 71 1.24 -4.27 12.82
N LEU A 72 1.34 -4.89 11.65
CA LEU A 72 0.51 -4.58 10.47
C LEU A 72 -0.97 -4.73 10.80
N ARG A 73 -1.39 -5.90 11.30
CA ARG A 73 -2.79 -6.18 11.69
C ARG A 73 -3.28 -5.17 12.72
N ALA A 74 -2.47 -4.85 13.74
CA ALA A 74 -2.82 -3.87 14.75
C ALA A 74 -2.97 -2.46 14.17
N GLY A 75 -2.06 -2.05 13.28
CA GLY A 75 -2.11 -0.77 12.56
C GLY A 75 -3.31 -0.65 11.59
N LEU A 76 -3.88 -1.78 11.19
CA LEU A 76 -5.11 -1.88 10.40
C LEU A 76 -6.35 -2.18 11.27
N GLU A 77 -6.31 -1.86 12.57
CA GLU A 77 -7.44 -2.05 13.50
C GLU A 77 -7.96 -3.50 13.58
N GLY A 78 -7.07 -4.47 13.39
CA GLY A 78 -7.39 -5.90 13.39
C GLY A 78 -7.94 -6.41 12.06
N VAL A 79 -8.01 -5.58 11.02
CA VAL A 79 -8.37 -6.02 9.67
C VAL A 79 -7.21 -6.79 9.07
N GLN A 80 -7.43 -8.09 8.84
CA GLN A 80 -6.53 -8.93 8.09
C GLN A 80 -6.74 -8.73 6.58
N VAL A 81 -5.64 -8.49 5.86
CA VAL A 81 -5.62 -8.35 4.40
C VAL A 81 -4.63 -9.37 3.84
N GLN A 82 -5.12 -10.54 3.46
CA GLN A 82 -4.27 -11.70 3.19
C GLN A 82 -3.26 -11.46 2.05
N CYS A 83 -3.65 -10.77 0.97
CA CYS A 83 -2.72 -10.45 -0.13
C CYS A 83 -1.58 -9.53 0.33
N LEU A 84 -1.87 -8.60 1.24
CA LEU A 84 -0.87 -7.68 1.79
C LEU A 84 0.11 -8.39 2.71
N GLU A 85 -0.37 -9.34 3.52
CA GLU A 85 0.51 -10.19 4.33
C GLU A 85 1.45 -11.01 3.45
N LEU A 86 0.94 -11.61 2.37
CA LEU A 86 1.77 -12.36 1.41
C LEU A 86 2.84 -11.47 0.74
N TRP A 87 2.51 -10.22 0.42
CA TRP A 87 3.47 -9.24 -0.11
C TRP A 87 4.62 -8.96 0.86
N TYR A 88 4.32 -8.76 2.14
CA TYR A 88 5.35 -8.52 3.15
C TYR A 88 6.09 -9.78 3.60
N GLN A 89 5.44 -10.95 3.51
CA GLN A 89 6.09 -12.26 3.68
C GLN A 89 7.04 -12.59 2.53
N TRP A 90 6.87 -11.98 1.36
CA TRP A 90 7.87 -12.04 0.29
C TRP A 90 9.07 -11.16 0.63
N HIS A 91 8.87 -9.85 0.76
CA HIS A 91 9.90 -8.91 1.21
C HIS A 91 9.30 -7.74 1.98
N ASN A 92 9.88 -7.39 3.13
CA ASN A 92 9.42 -6.27 3.96
C ASN A 92 10.00 -4.92 3.52
N GLY A 93 9.81 -4.57 2.25
CA GLY A 93 10.34 -3.34 1.65
C GLY A 93 11.72 -3.51 1.01
N CYS A 94 12.39 -2.39 0.75
CA CYS A 94 13.74 -2.37 0.21
C CYS A 94 14.63 -1.34 0.91
N SER A 95 15.93 -1.60 0.92
CA SER A 95 16.94 -0.75 1.55
C SER A 95 17.63 0.17 0.55
N GLY A 96 17.85 1.43 0.93
CA GLY A 96 18.57 2.41 0.13
C GLY A 96 17.66 3.36 -0.67
N HIS A 97 18.18 4.54 -0.94
CA HIS A 97 17.54 5.49 -1.85
C HIS A 97 17.87 5.05 -3.28
N THR A 98 16.89 5.09 -4.21
CA THR A 98 16.99 4.69 -5.65
C THR A 98 16.82 3.19 -5.99
N THR A 99 16.26 2.38 -5.09
CA THR A 99 15.94 0.96 -5.36
C THR A 99 14.50 0.78 -5.79
N ASP A 100 14.17 1.48 -6.86
CA ASP A 100 12.84 1.55 -7.44
C ASP A 100 12.55 0.26 -8.22
N ILE A 101 11.53 -0.51 -7.80
CA ILE A 101 11.11 -1.74 -8.50
C ILE A 101 10.24 -1.42 -9.73
N LEU A 102 9.62 -0.26 -9.72
CA LEU A 102 8.98 0.41 -10.85
C LEU A 102 9.52 1.83 -10.91
N PRO A 103 9.43 2.55 -12.04
CA PRO A 103 9.71 3.98 -12.05
C PRO A 103 8.93 4.66 -10.91
N LEU A 104 9.62 5.36 -10.02
CA LEU A 104 9.00 6.05 -8.89
C LEU A 104 8.26 5.10 -7.92
N GLY A 105 8.74 3.86 -7.79
CA GLY A 105 8.11 2.80 -7.00
C GLY A 105 9.08 2.09 -6.07
N ARG A 106 9.55 2.77 -5.03
CA ARG A 106 10.33 2.17 -3.94
C ARG A 106 9.41 1.35 -3.03
N MET A 107 9.76 0.11 -2.74
CA MET A 107 8.98 -0.72 -1.81
C MET A 107 9.11 -0.22 -0.37
N LEU A 108 7.97 0.04 0.27
CA LEU A 108 7.91 0.42 1.68
C LEU A 108 7.91 -0.82 2.57
N SER A 109 8.61 -0.77 3.70
CA SER A 109 8.41 -1.70 4.82
C SER A 109 7.04 -1.48 5.48
N ILE A 110 6.56 -2.45 6.25
CA ILE A 110 5.38 -2.31 7.11
C ILE A 110 5.49 -1.06 7.99
N SER A 111 6.68 -0.81 8.56
CA SER A 111 6.89 0.32 9.46
C SER A 111 6.69 1.67 8.77
N GLU A 112 7.24 1.82 7.56
CA GLU A 112 7.14 3.03 6.75
C GLU A 112 5.72 3.22 6.22
N ALA A 113 5.09 2.16 5.71
CA ALA A 113 3.73 2.19 5.20
C ALA A 113 2.71 2.60 6.27
N LEU A 114 2.84 2.06 7.49
CA LEU A 114 1.99 2.45 8.63
C LEU A 114 2.27 3.88 9.09
N GLN A 115 3.53 4.32 9.06
CA GLN A 115 3.88 5.70 9.39
C GLN A 115 3.29 6.69 8.38
N ASP A 116 3.43 6.43 7.08
CA ASP A 116 2.84 7.21 5.99
C ASP A 116 1.31 7.31 6.15
N ARG A 117 0.64 6.18 6.39
CA ARG A 117 -0.80 6.15 6.64
C ARG A 117 -1.21 7.03 7.82
N ARG A 118 -0.51 6.93 8.97
CA ARG A 118 -0.80 7.76 10.15
C ARG A 118 -0.67 9.25 9.85
N MET A 119 0.37 9.64 9.12
CA MET A 119 0.58 11.04 8.72
C MET A 119 -0.57 11.53 7.82
N ILE A 120 -0.94 10.75 6.80
CA ILE A 120 -1.97 11.11 5.83
C ILE A 120 -3.38 11.19 6.45
N GLN A 121 -3.72 10.31 7.38
CA GLN A 121 -5.05 10.29 8.01
C GLN A 121 -5.39 11.62 8.70
N GLY A 122 -4.39 12.28 9.30
CA GLY A 122 -4.53 13.55 10.00
C GLY A 122 -4.62 14.80 9.11
N ILE A 123 -4.27 14.70 7.82
CA ILE A 123 -4.24 15.87 6.93
C ILE A 123 -5.65 16.17 6.39
N PRO A 124 -6.22 17.36 6.67
CA PRO A 124 -7.46 17.80 6.03
C PRO A 124 -7.16 18.02 4.54
N LEU A 125 -8.03 17.55 3.64
CA LEU A 125 -7.90 17.60 2.17
C LEU A 125 -7.20 16.42 1.47
N VAL A 126 -6.60 15.46 2.18
CA VAL A 126 -6.17 14.23 1.49
C VAL A 126 -7.41 13.40 1.11
N ASP A 127 -7.40 12.90 -0.13
CA ASP A 127 -8.43 12.04 -0.68
C ASP A 127 -8.80 10.87 0.24
N ALA A 128 -10.10 10.58 0.35
CA ALA A 128 -10.63 9.59 1.26
C ALA A 128 -10.19 8.15 0.90
N LYS A 129 -9.95 7.87 -0.38
CA LYS A 129 -9.42 6.58 -0.86
C LYS A 129 -7.99 6.38 -0.34
N ARG A 130 -7.14 7.42 -0.37
CA ARG A 130 -5.79 7.36 0.24
C ARG A 130 -5.87 7.09 1.74
N LYS A 131 -6.75 7.78 2.47
CA LYS A 131 -6.88 7.63 3.94
C LYS A 131 -7.28 6.22 4.40
N ARG A 132 -8.01 5.49 3.55
CA ARG A 132 -8.41 4.10 3.82
C ARG A 132 -7.45 3.07 3.23
N ALA A 133 -6.51 3.46 2.37
CA ALA A 133 -5.54 2.59 1.74
C ALA A 133 -4.18 2.58 2.46
N LEU A 134 -3.36 1.56 2.18
CA LEU A 134 -1.97 1.50 2.65
C LEU A 134 -1.04 1.71 1.45
N LYS A 135 -0.10 2.66 1.54
CA LYS A 135 0.92 2.85 0.52
C LYS A 135 1.90 1.69 0.57
N ILE A 136 2.14 1.02 -0.56
CA ILE A 136 3.02 -0.15 -0.68
C ILE A 136 4.27 0.13 -1.53
N LEU A 137 4.18 1.08 -2.46
CA LEU A 137 5.31 1.63 -3.21
C LEU A 137 5.24 3.16 -3.15
N GLU A 138 6.39 3.85 -3.05
CA GLU A 138 6.45 5.32 -3.03
C GLU A 138 7.44 5.91 -4.05
N ASP A 139 7.25 7.18 -4.39
CA ASP A 139 8.16 7.93 -5.27
C ASP A 139 9.09 8.91 -4.54
N GLY A 140 8.97 9.02 -3.21
CA GLY A 140 9.72 9.99 -2.40
C GLY A 140 9.16 11.43 -2.41
N ALA A 141 8.08 11.71 -3.15
CA ALA A 141 7.37 12.98 -3.16
C ALA A 141 5.98 12.90 -2.51
N GLY A 142 5.61 11.74 -1.98
CA GLY A 142 4.33 11.50 -1.31
C GLY A 142 3.33 10.74 -2.18
N ASP A 143 3.67 10.46 -3.43
CA ASP A 143 2.88 9.67 -4.36
C ASP A 143 3.31 8.21 -4.34
N GLY A 144 2.61 7.40 -5.14
CA GLY A 144 2.93 6.00 -5.29
C GLY A 144 1.71 5.11 -5.41
N PHE A 145 1.92 3.85 -5.08
CA PHE A 145 0.96 2.78 -5.22
C PHE A 145 0.35 2.44 -3.86
N PHE A 146 -0.97 2.42 -3.81
CA PHE A 146 -1.76 2.21 -2.61
C PHE A 146 -2.64 0.97 -2.78
N LEU A 147 -2.73 0.14 -1.74
CA LEU A 147 -3.67 -0.97 -1.66
C LEU A 147 -4.89 -0.56 -0.82
N ASP A 148 -6.10 -0.66 -1.38
CA ASP A 148 -7.34 -0.42 -0.62
C ASP A 148 -7.60 -1.55 0.39
N VAL A 149 -7.09 -1.36 1.61
CA VAL A 149 -7.21 -2.31 2.73
C VAL A 149 -8.59 -2.29 3.40
N ALA A 150 -9.47 -1.36 3.02
CA ALA A 150 -10.83 -1.29 3.55
C ALA A 150 -11.87 -2.01 2.67
N SER A 151 -11.48 -2.42 1.46
CA SER A 151 -12.34 -3.12 0.52
C SER A 151 -12.34 -4.64 0.76
N PRO A 152 -13.49 -5.34 0.65
CA PRO A 152 -13.51 -6.80 0.69
C PRO A 152 -12.77 -7.43 -0.50
N THR A 153 -12.61 -6.67 -1.59
CA THR A 153 -11.76 -7.02 -2.74
C THR A 153 -10.67 -5.96 -2.86
N PRO A 154 -9.54 -6.11 -2.14
CA PRO A 154 -8.45 -5.14 -2.17
C PRO A 154 -7.92 -4.92 -3.59
N ARG A 155 -7.77 -3.66 -3.97
CA ARG A 155 -7.23 -3.26 -5.28
C ARG A 155 -6.09 -2.27 -5.10
N VAL A 156 -5.10 -2.40 -5.96
CA VAL A 156 -3.96 -1.50 -6.05
C VAL A 156 -4.34 -0.34 -6.96
N PHE A 157 -3.99 0.86 -6.57
CA PHE A 157 -4.12 2.04 -7.42
C PHE A 157 -2.90 2.94 -7.26
N TYR A 158 -2.48 3.58 -8.34
CA TYR A 158 -1.54 4.67 -8.29
C TYR A 158 -2.31 5.97 -8.07
N HIS A 159 -1.81 6.85 -7.23
CA HIS A 159 -2.40 8.16 -7.02
C HIS A 159 -1.31 9.20 -6.85
N MET A 160 -1.49 10.37 -7.45
CA MET A 160 -0.66 11.56 -7.19
C MET A 160 -1.40 12.50 -6.24
N LEU A 161 -0.68 13.30 -5.47
CA LEU A 161 -1.29 14.22 -4.50
C LEU A 161 -2.06 15.32 -5.23
N GLU A 162 -1.55 15.71 -6.39
CA GLU A 162 -2.08 16.76 -7.26
C GLU A 162 -3.15 16.25 -8.23
N ASP A 163 -3.27 14.93 -8.42
CA ASP A 163 -4.21 14.33 -9.37
C ASP A 163 -5.45 13.80 -8.64
N PRO A 164 -6.67 14.28 -8.96
CA PRO A 164 -7.89 13.76 -8.35
C PRO A 164 -8.29 12.36 -8.85
N PHE A 165 -7.64 11.82 -9.89
CA PHE A 165 -8.05 10.56 -10.53
C PHE A 165 -7.01 9.44 -10.33
N PRO A 166 -7.21 8.56 -9.32
CA PRO A 166 -6.34 7.40 -9.14
C PRO A 166 -6.46 6.42 -10.30
N ARG A 167 -5.32 5.95 -10.80
CA ARG A 167 -5.23 4.90 -11.83
C ARG A 167 -5.31 3.53 -11.18
N ASP A 168 -6.18 2.65 -11.67
CA ASP A 168 -6.40 1.33 -11.08
C ASP A 168 -5.41 0.31 -11.67
N TYR A 169 -4.62 -0.34 -10.83
CA TYR A 169 -3.66 -1.39 -11.21
C TYR A 169 -4.19 -2.79 -10.88
N GLY A 170 -5.46 -2.94 -10.52
CA GLY A 170 -6.09 -4.23 -10.35
C GLY A 170 -5.85 -4.86 -8.99
N SER A 171 -5.84 -6.19 -8.94
CA SER A 171 -5.44 -6.93 -7.74
C SER A 171 -3.93 -6.80 -7.50
N LEU A 172 -3.47 -7.14 -6.30
CA LEU A 172 -2.04 -7.18 -6.02
C LEU A 172 -1.30 -8.21 -6.89
N GLN A 173 -1.95 -9.32 -7.25
CA GLN A 173 -1.41 -10.30 -8.19
C GLN A 173 -1.22 -9.70 -9.58
N GLN A 174 -2.15 -8.87 -10.06
CA GLN A 174 -1.99 -8.19 -11.35
C GLN A 174 -0.85 -7.15 -11.31
N LEU A 175 -0.69 -6.41 -10.21
CA LEU A 175 0.46 -5.53 -10.01
C LEU A 175 1.78 -6.31 -10.05
N VAL A 176 1.88 -7.43 -9.33
CA VAL A 176 3.08 -8.29 -9.33
C VAL A 176 3.42 -8.77 -10.74
N THR A 177 2.43 -9.22 -11.50
CA THR A 177 2.62 -9.58 -12.91
C THR A 177 3.13 -8.40 -13.74
N PHE A 178 2.57 -7.20 -13.55
CA PHE A 178 3.02 -6.01 -14.26
C PHE A 178 4.47 -5.63 -13.93
N ILE A 179 4.87 -5.68 -12.65
CA ILE A 179 6.26 -5.46 -12.24
C ILE A 179 7.17 -6.47 -12.94
N ASN A 180 6.79 -7.75 -12.94
CA ASN A 180 7.57 -8.78 -13.63
C ASN A 180 7.70 -8.49 -15.13
N ASP A 181 6.62 -8.09 -15.81
CA ASP A 181 6.63 -7.74 -17.24
C ASP A 181 7.61 -6.58 -17.54
N VAL A 182 7.71 -5.59 -16.66
CA VAL A 182 8.66 -4.46 -16.78
C VAL A 182 10.11 -4.96 -16.80
N HIS A 183 10.47 -5.88 -15.90
CA HIS A 183 11.83 -6.44 -15.84
C HIS A 183 12.09 -7.46 -16.96
N VAL A 184 11.11 -8.28 -17.33
CA VAL A 184 11.19 -9.20 -18.48
C VAL A 184 11.35 -8.45 -19.80
N ALA A 185 10.75 -7.27 -19.94
CA ALA A 185 10.92 -6.43 -21.12
C ALA A 185 12.27 -5.68 -21.15
N GLY A 186 13.08 -5.79 -20.09
CA GLY A 186 14.38 -5.13 -19.97
C GLY A 186 14.25 -3.61 -19.92
N LEU A 187 13.20 -3.10 -19.26
CA LEU A 187 12.96 -1.66 -19.17
C LEU A 187 13.78 -0.99 -18.09
N ALA A 188 14.26 -1.75 -17.10
CA ALA A 188 15.18 -1.29 -16.07
C ALA A 188 16.63 -1.54 -16.50
N SER A 189 17.49 -0.54 -16.33
CA SER A 189 18.94 -0.63 -16.54
C SER A 189 19.68 -0.20 -15.29
N GLU A 190 20.51 -1.08 -14.75
CA GLU A 190 21.32 -0.82 -13.55
C GLU A 190 22.65 -0.16 -13.96
N LYS A 191 23.00 0.95 -13.31
CA LYS A 191 24.28 1.65 -13.49
C LYS A 191 25.30 1.19 -12.45
N GLU A 192 26.59 1.35 -12.75
CA GLU A 192 27.68 1.05 -11.80
C GLU A 192 27.55 1.80 -10.46
N SER A 193 26.89 2.96 -10.47
CA SER A 193 26.56 3.73 -9.26
C SER A 193 25.52 3.07 -8.35
N GLY A 194 24.88 1.98 -8.79
CA GLY A 194 23.73 1.38 -8.14
C GLY A 194 22.40 2.09 -8.45
N MET A 195 22.41 3.07 -9.35
CA MET A 195 21.18 3.74 -9.76
C MET A 195 20.44 2.87 -10.80
N VAL A 196 19.14 2.67 -10.60
CA VAL A 196 18.26 2.08 -11.60
C VAL A 196 17.69 3.17 -12.49
N VAL A 197 17.80 2.99 -13.81
CA VAL A 197 17.23 3.89 -14.81
C VAL A 197 16.21 3.13 -15.65
N PHE A 198 15.04 3.71 -15.83
CA PHE A 198 13.98 3.12 -16.63
C PHE A 198 13.88 3.77 -18.02
N ASP A 199 13.63 2.96 -19.04
CA ASP A 199 13.15 3.44 -20.34
C ASP A 199 11.70 3.88 -20.21
N LEU A 200 11.49 5.16 -19.90
CA LEU A 200 10.17 5.71 -19.60
C LEU A 200 9.20 5.64 -20.78
N ALA A 201 9.68 5.75 -22.03
CA ALA A 201 8.82 5.70 -23.20
C ALA A 201 8.24 4.29 -23.39
N ARG A 202 9.09 3.26 -23.31
CA ARG A 202 8.65 1.86 -23.40
C ARG A 202 7.85 1.44 -22.17
N TYR A 203 8.18 1.97 -20.99
CA TYR A 203 7.39 1.76 -19.78
C TYR A 203 5.97 2.30 -19.94
N GLN A 204 5.80 3.54 -20.42
CA GLN A 204 4.48 4.13 -20.66
C GLN A 204 3.66 3.33 -21.67
N GLU A 205 4.28 2.84 -22.74
CA GLU A 205 3.60 1.96 -23.70
C GLU A 205 3.13 0.65 -23.06
N LEU A 206 4.00 0.01 -22.27
CA LEU A 206 3.66 -1.21 -21.55
C LEU A 206 2.53 -0.97 -20.54
N GLU A 207 2.60 0.12 -19.79
CA GLU A 207 1.61 0.54 -18.80
C GLU A 207 0.24 0.80 -19.45
N VAL A 208 0.17 1.55 -20.55
CA VAL A 208 -1.09 1.79 -21.28
C VAL A 208 -1.71 0.48 -21.75
N ASN A 209 -0.90 -0.45 -22.28
CA ASN A 209 -1.38 -1.76 -22.71
C ASN A 209 -1.87 -2.61 -21.54
N TYR A 210 -1.17 -2.57 -20.41
CA TYR A 210 -1.58 -3.22 -19.17
C TYR A 210 -2.91 -2.68 -18.64
N LEU A 211 -3.03 -1.36 -18.50
CA LEU A 211 -4.24 -0.70 -17.98
C LEU A 211 -5.47 -1.01 -18.85
N ARG A 212 -5.30 -1.03 -20.18
CA ARG A 212 -6.35 -1.47 -21.12
C ARG A 212 -6.78 -2.92 -20.88
N LYS A 213 -5.83 -3.83 -20.62
CA LYS A 213 -6.10 -5.26 -20.39
C LYS A 213 -6.91 -5.50 -19.12
N ILE A 214 -6.66 -4.72 -18.07
CA ILE A 214 -7.37 -4.86 -16.78
C ILE A 214 -8.66 -4.02 -16.70
N GLY A 215 -9.01 -3.30 -17.77
CA GLY A 215 -10.21 -2.47 -17.84
C GLY A 215 -10.14 -1.21 -16.99
N SER A 216 -8.93 -0.71 -16.67
CA SER A 216 -8.78 0.62 -16.10
C SER A 216 -9.00 1.66 -17.20
N PRO A 217 -9.81 2.72 -16.96
CA PRO A 217 -9.94 3.84 -17.88
C PRO A 217 -8.61 4.59 -18.06
#